data_AF-A0A516V6L6-F1
#
_entry.id   AF-A0A516V6L6-F1
#
_cell.length_a   1.000
_cell.length_b   1.000
_cell.length_c   1.000
_cell.angle_alpha   90.00
_cell.angle_beta   90.00
_cell.angle_gamma   90.00
#
_symmetry.space_group_name_H-M   'P 1'
#
loop_
_entity.id
_entity.type
_entity.pdbx_description
1 polymer ?
#
loop_
_entity_poly.entity_id
_entity_poly.type
_entity_poly.pdbx_seq_one_letter_code
_entity_poly.pdbx_strand_id
1 'polypeptide(L)'
;MAAMRPAPGLARRKTMKALPAISLLLLSMAVPARGASAANAAAQAPHSTVNRAPAHAAVDPLAPVYIVTSRKTFDTVHALVRDPASRRDSLGNELVVSETKAHMLDAVSGLIHQRELRCGGFFAFTSRAEADRFIANDRSALAARALTISYTIDNAATVDPWLPQATESGIYDTINTLQGYKNRYYASSYGKSAAEWIKSRWESLAAGRGDVTTELFTGCTNCSTQPSVILTIQGNELPNEVVVLGAHLDSINQSAGGNPEMVAPGADDDASGIATLTEALRIALASGWKPQRTVKFMAYAAEETGLRGSNAIAQQFKANGINVVGALQLDMTEYQLGTPEDMQLVTDYSNASLKLFFNRLFDAYLAPMGLRRGTITCGYGCSDHASWTSAGYPAAMMFEAGDNSGANTPAFRGYNPNIHTTGDTLSFLGESAEHSVKFAQFALAFIGEVGKTSAAGPTNAPPVANFRSKVVRRIVAFTDRSSDSDGSIVSRSWNFGDGKSSTATSPTHVYSTVGTYNVTLTVTDDDGATASKTSPVTIVR
;
A
#
# COMPACT_ATOMS: atom_id res chain seq x y z
N MET A 1 -17.15 83.13 2.58
CA MET A 1 -18.43 82.51 3.01
C MET A 1 -18.08 81.14 3.56
N ALA A 2 -17.82 81.04 4.87
CA ALA A 2 -18.75 80.59 5.92
C ALA A 2 -19.05 79.06 5.78
N ALA A 3 -18.86 78.17 6.75
CA ALA A 3 -18.51 78.33 8.17
C ALA A 3 -18.04 76.97 8.81
N MET A 4 -17.21 77.13 9.86
CA MET A 4 -17.17 76.40 11.15
C MET A 4 -16.69 74.93 11.29
N ARG A 5 -15.50 74.79 11.90
CA ARG A 5 -15.07 73.81 12.94
C ARG A 5 -15.64 74.23 14.34
N PRO A 6 -15.50 73.53 15.51
CA PRO A 6 -14.48 72.53 15.92
C PRO A 6 -14.91 71.39 16.93
N ALA A 7 -13.87 70.65 17.38
CA ALA A 7 -13.66 69.51 18.31
C ALA A 7 -14.13 69.66 19.81
N PRO A 8 -13.50 69.04 20.86
CA PRO A 8 -13.25 67.64 21.32
C PRO A 8 -13.64 67.38 22.83
N GLY A 9 -13.30 66.20 23.42
CA GLY A 9 -13.04 66.03 24.88
C GLY A 9 -13.20 64.57 25.38
N LEU A 10 -12.20 63.80 25.85
CA LEU A 10 -11.33 63.80 27.06
C LEU A 10 -11.94 63.25 28.40
N ALA A 11 -11.24 62.23 28.94
CA ALA A 11 -11.04 61.88 30.37
C ALA A 11 -12.23 61.24 31.14
N ARG A 12 -12.11 60.35 32.15
CA ARG A 12 -11.02 60.01 33.10
C ARG A 12 -11.36 58.72 33.89
N ARG A 13 -10.32 58.10 34.48
CA ARG A 13 -10.28 56.94 35.41
C ARG A 13 -11.02 57.12 36.75
N LYS A 14 -11.40 55.97 37.38
CA LYS A 14 -11.32 55.54 38.82
C LYS A 14 -12.42 54.45 39.04
N THR A 15 -12.33 53.34 39.79
CA THR A 15 -11.71 53.02 41.10
C THR A 15 -11.59 51.48 41.34
N MET A 16 -10.79 51.13 42.36
CA MET A 16 -10.37 49.86 42.98
C MET A 16 -11.43 48.87 43.57
N LYS A 17 -11.01 47.58 43.64
CA LYS A 17 -11.09 46.51 44.72
C LYS A 17 -12.46 46.20 45.37
N ALA A 18 -12.85 45.00 45.84
CA ALA A 18 -12.16 43.86 46.46
C ALA A 18 -13.03 42.56 46.46
N LEU A 19 -12.39 41.41 46.72
CA LEU A 19 -12.91 40.08 47.14
C LEU A 19 -13.53 40.12 48.58
N PRO A 20 -14.34 39.13 49.06
CA PRO A 20 -13.90 37.75 49.32
C PRO A 20 -14.95 36.60 49.23
N ALA A 21 -14.43 35.40 49.48
CA ALA A 21 -15.02 34.05 49.47
C ALA A 21 -15.91 33.70 50.68
N ILE A 22 -16.54 32.51 50.64
CA ILE A 22 -16.79 31.49 51.71
C ILE A 22 -17.95 30.57 51.22
N SER A 23 -17.70 29.29 50.85
CA SER A 23 -17.92 28.03 51.63
C SER A 23 -19.31 27.93 52.30
N LEU A 24 -20.12 26.87 52.20
CA LEU A 24 -19.87 25.48 52.61
C LEU A 24 -21.14 24.62 52.31
N LEU A 25 -20.95 23.31 52.05
CA LEU A 25 -21.69 22.08 52.49
C LEU A 25 -23.18 22.15 52.89
N LEU A 26 -24.04 21.12 52.81
CA LEU A 26 -24.14 19.71 52.34
C LEU A 26 -25.55 19.22 52.80
N LEU A 27 -25.94 18.03 52.31
CA LEU A 27 -26.96 17.10 52.87
C LEU A 27 -28.45 17.53 52.75
N SER A 28 -29.45 16.68 52.51
CA SER A 28 -29.57 15.28 52.04
C SER A 28 -31.04 14.85 52.11
N MET A 29 -31.37 13.77 51.39
CA MET A 29 -32.50 12.82 51.59
C MET A 29 -33.86 13.26 51.02
N ALA A 30 -34.74 12.40 50.50
CA ALA A 30 -34.75 11.05 49.92
C ALA A 30 -36.21 10.83 49.42
N VAL A 31 -36.44 10.40 48.16
CA VAL A 31 -37.11 9.13 47.73
C VAL A 31 -38.66 9.04 47.99
N PRO A 32 -39.52 8.33 47.21
CA PRO A 32 -39.54 7.95 45.78
C PRO A 32 -40.93 8.12 45.08
N ALA A 33 -40.99 7.91 43.75
CA ALA A 33 -42.09 7.14 43.13
C ALA A 33 -41.64 6.53 41.79
N ARG A 34 -42.02 5.26 41.60
CA ARG A 34 -41.56 4.30 40.58
C ARG A 34 -42.21 4.48 39.20
N GLY A 35 -41.45 4.11 38.16
CA GLY A 35 -41.94 3.16 37.15
C GLY A 35 -41.65 3.50 35.69
N ALA A 36 -40.56 2.94 35.12
CA ALA A 36 -40.60 2.02 33.96
C ALA A 36 -39.19 1.75 33.38
N SER A 37 -38.79 0.48 33.45
CA SER A 37 -37.99 -0.30 32.48
C SER A 37 -36.57 0.16 32.12
N ALA A 38 -35.59 -0.60 32.62
CA ALA A 38 -34.16 -0.49 32.35
C ALA A 38 -33.70 -1.32 31.12
N ALA A 39 -32.79 -0.73 30.33
CA ALA A 39 -31.82 -1.44 29.50
C ALA A 39 -30.41 -1.04 29.95
N ASN A 40 -29.66 -1.99 30.52
CA ASN A 40 -28.24 -1.85 30.89
C ASN A 40 -27.40 -1.76 29.60
N ALA A 41 -26.58 -0.73 29.36
CA ALA A 41 -25.36 -0.34 30.06
C ALA A 41 -24.18 -1.31 29.82
N ALA A 42 -23.44 -1.08 28.73
CA ALA A 42 -22.06 -1.50 28.56
C ALA A 42 -21.15 -0.30 28.87
N ALA A 43 -20.12 -0.54 29.69
CA ALA A 43 -19.27 0.45 30.32
C ALA A 43 -18.43 1.27 29.32
N GLN A 44 -18.48 2.60 29.48
CA GLN A 44 -17.56 3.54 28.85
C GLN A 44 -16.19 3.46 29.53
N ALA A 45 -15.16 3.04 28.79
CA ALA A 45 -13.77 3.30 29.08
C ALA A 45 -13.39 4.73 28.59
N PRO A 46 -12.40 5.39 29.20
CA PRO A 46 -12.28 6.85 29.19
C PRO A 46 -11.83 7.38 27.83
N HIS A 47 -12.41 8.51 27.42
CA HIS A 47 -12.00 9.31 26.28
C HIS A 47 -10.50 9.67 26.39
N SER A 48 -9.65 8.93 25.67
CA SER A 48 -8.34 9.44 25.29
C SER A 48 -8.55 10.56 24.29
N THR A 49 -8.13 11.76 24.66
CA THR A 49 -8.03 12.91 23.75
C THR A 49 -7.31 12.49 22.48
N VAL A 50 -8.02 12.48 21.36
CA VAL A 50 -7.44 12.34 20.03
C VAL A 50 -6.49 13.53 19.86
N ASN A 51 -5.18 13.27 20.00
CA ASN A 51 -4.17 14.19 19.51
C ASN A 51 -4.39 14.27 18.00
N ARG A 52 -5.02 15.36 17.54
CA ARG A 52 -4.97 15.74 16.13
C ARG A 52 -3.50 15.77 15.73
N ALA A 53 -3.13 14.94 14.75
CA ALA A 53 -1.87 15.09 14.05
C ALA A 53 -1.75 16.55 13.59
N PRO A 54 -0.57 17.19 13.74
CA PRO A 54 -0.38 18.54 13.26
C PRO A 54 -0.69 18.57 11.76
N ALA A 55 -1.43 19.57 11.31
CA ALA A 55 -1.66 19.80 9.89
C ALA A 55 -0.29 19.90 9.20
N HIS A 56 -0.01 18.99 8.26
CA HIS A 56 1.17 19.10 7.41
C HIS A 56 1.11 20.46 6.69
N ALA A 57 2.04 21.35 7.02
CA ALA A 57 2.13 22.67 6.41
C ALA A 57 2.41 22.53 4.91
N ALA A 58 1.87 23.46 4.11
CA ALA A 58 2.24 23.58 2.70
C ALA A 58 3.77 23.62 2.58
N VAL A 59 4.33 22.88 1.61
CA VAL A 59 5.78 22.86 1.37
C VAL A 59 6.25 24.28 1.09
N ASP A 60 7.20 24.79 1.89
CA ASP A 60 7.87 26.05 1.59
C ASP A 60 8.64 25.89 0.27
N PRO A 61 8.24 26.57 -0.82
CA PRO A 61 8.87 26.41 -2.14
C PRO A 61 10.34 26.86 -2.14
N LEU A 62 10.75 27.69 -1.17
CA LEU A 62 12.11 28.21 -1.03
C LEU A 62 12.96 27.42 -0.03
N ALA A 63 12.38 26.40 0.61
CA ALA A 63 13.11 25.51 1.50
C ALA A 63 14.30 24.87 0.76
N PRO A 64 15.48 24.78 1.39
CA PRO A 64 16.60 24.05 0.83
C PRO A 64 16.24 22.56 0.75
N VAL A 65 16.60 21.94 -0.37
CA VAL A 65 16.51 20.50 -0.60
C VAL A 65 17.88 20.02 -1.05
N TYR A 66 18.30 18.87 -0.56
CA TYR A 66 19.59 18.27 -0.90
C TYR A 66 19.36 17.05 -1.77
N ILE A 67 19.88 17.09 -2.98
CA ILE A 67 19.75 15.97 -3.92
C ILE A 67 21.06 15.18 -3.99
N VAL A 68 20.92 13.87 -4.14
CA VAL A 68 22.01 12.95 -4.44
C VAL A 68 21.83 12.49 -5.88
N THR A 69 22.83 12.71 -6.71
CA THR A 69 22.86 12.31 -8.13
C THR A 69 24.10 11.48 -8.44
N SER A 70 24.11 10.77 -9.57
CA SER A 70 25.37 10.31 -10.17
C SER A 70 26.22 11.51 -10.61
N ARG A 71 27.55 11.32 -10.77
CA ARG A 71 28.41 12.33 -11.41
C ARG A 71 27.86 12.80 -12.76
N LYS A 72 27.49 11.86 -13.64
CA LYS A 72 26.93 12.17 -14.96
C LYS A 72 25.68 13.05 -14.84
N THR A 73 24.78 12.72 -13.92
CA THR A 73 23.55 13.49 -13.72
C THR A 73 23.79 14.84 -13.08
N PHE A 74 24.76 14.95 -12.17
CA PHE A 74 25.22 16.26 -11.70
C PHE A 74 25.70 17.14 -12.87
N ASP A 75 26.49 16.60 -13.80
CA ASP A 75 26.97 17.38 -14.95
C ASP A 75 25.81 17.89 -15.82
N THR A 76 24.69 17.14 -15.90
CA THR A 76 23.45 17.59 -16.55
C THR A 76 22.77 18.74 -15.80
N VAL A 77 22.66 18.64 -14.46
CA VAL A 77 21.82 19.55 -13.65
C VAL A 77 22.59 20.63 -12.90
N HIS A 78 23.91 20.73 -13.08
CA HIS A 78 24.80 21.61 -12.31
C HIS A 78 24.37 23.09 -12.29
N ALA A 79 23.66 23.55 -13.33
CA ALA A 79 23.14 24.91 -13.40
C ALA A 79 21.94 25.19 -12.46
N LEU A 80 21.26 24.14 -11.97
CA LEU A 80 20.08 24.24 -11.09
C LEU A 80 20.41 23.94 -9.62
N VAL A 81 21.67 23.66 -9.31
CA VAL A 81 22.13 23.23 -7.98
C VAL A 81 23.36 24.00 -7.55
N ARG A 82 23.68 23.95 -6.26
CA ARG A 82 24.84 24.62 -5.66
C ARG A 82 25.52 23.75 -4.61
N ASP A 83 26.69 24.19 -4.19
CA ASP A 83 27.50 23.57 -3.12
C ASP A 83 27.72 22.04 -3.34
N PRO A 84 28.26 21.61 -4.50
CA PRO A 84 28.43 20.19 -4.79
C PRO A 84 29.50 19.56 -3.90
N ALA A 85 29.24 18.33 -3.46
CA ALA A 85 30.20 17.54 -2.70
C ALA A 85 30.23 16.09 -3.21
N SER A 86 31.40 15.62 -3.66
CA SER A 86 31.60 14.24 -4.10
C SER A 86 31.54 13.26 -2.93
N ARG A 87 30.94 12.11 -3.17
CA ARG A 87 30.84 10.95 -2.29
C ARG A 87 30.98 9.67 -3.12
N ARG A 88 31.01 8.52 -2.45
CA ARG A 88 30.93 7.20 -3.11
C ARG A 88 29.91 6.31 -2.40
N ASP A 89 29.14 5.56 -3.19
CA ASP A 89 28.24 4.54 -2.68
C ASP A 89 28.98 3.24 -2.30
N SER A 90 28.25 2.22 -1.85
CA SER A 90 28.84 0.94 -1.44
C SER A 90 29.43 0.12 -2.60
N LEU A 91 29.07 0.45 -3.84
CA LEU A 91 29.62 -0.14 -5.07
C LEU A 91 30.87 0.63 -5.57
N GLY A 92 31.20 1.76 -4.94
CA GLY A 92 32.31 2.62 -5.30
C GLY A 92 31.98 3.64 -6.40
N ASN A 93 30.73 3.73 -6.85
CA ASN A 93 30.31 4.70 -7.85
C ASN A 93 30.39 6.12 -7.26
N GLU A 94 30.79 7.09 -8.09
CA GLU A 94 30.84 8.48 -7.65
C GLU A 94 29.43 9.09 -7.65
N LEU A 95 29.03 9.60 -6.48
CA LEU A 95 27.80 10.35 -6.28
C LEU A 95 28.11 11.79 -5.90
N VAL A 96 27.16 12.70 -6.14
CA VAL A 96 27.29 14.12 -5.83
C VAL A 96 26.12 14.57 -4.98
N VAL A 97 26.41 15.16 -3.83
CA VAL A 97 25.40 15.81 -2.98
C VAL A 97 25.41 17.30 -3.28
N SER A 98 24.29 17.82 -3.78
CA SER A 98 24.13 19.25 -4.11
C SER A 98 22.86 19.82 -3.47
N GLU A 99 22.85 21.12 -3.21
CA GLU A 99 21.67 21.83 -2.71
C GLU A 99 20.87 22.44 -3.88
N THR A 100 19.55 22.38 -3.80
CA THR A 100 18.61 23.13 -4.64
C THR A 100 17.43 23.65 -3.80
N LYS A 101 16.42 24.23 -4.45
CA LYS A 101 15.19 24.69 -3.79
C LYS A 101 14.04 23.73 -4.07
N ALA A 102 13.08 23.62 -3.16
CA ALA A 102 11.95 22.70 -3.30
C ALA A 102 11.18 22.87 -4.62
N HIS A 103 10.92 24.11 -5.06
CA HIS A 103 10.23 24.37 -6.34
C HIS A 103 11.07 24.05 -7.60
N MET A 104 12.38 23.82 -7.45
CA MET A 104 13.28 23.51 -8.56
C MET A 104 13.36 22.02 -8.88
N LEU A 105 12.72 21.15 -8.09
CA LEU A 105 12.81 19.70 -8.30
C LEU A 105 12.18 19.27 -9.62
N ASP A 106 11.03 19.81 -9.98
CA ASP A 106 10.41 19.56 -11.30
C ASP A 106 11.33 19.99 -12.46
N ALA A 107 12.10 21.07 -12.28
CA ALA A 107 13.07 21.52 -13.27
C ALA A 107 14.32 20.62 -13.32
N VAL A 108 14.73 20.03 -12.19
CA VAL A 108 15.77 19.00 -12.13
C VAL A 108 15.29 17.75 -12.87
N SER A 109 14.11 17.22 -12.55
CA SER A 109 13.50 16.07 -13.24
C SER A 109 13.35 16.36 -14.75
N GLY A 110 12.86 17.55 -15.11
CA GLY A 110 12.71 17.96 -16.50
C GLY A 110 14.02 18.06 -17.28
N LEU A 111 15.11 18.55 -16.68
CA LEU A 111 16.42 18.54 -17.33
C LEU A 111 16.96 17.12 -17.53
N ILE A 112 16.76 16.23 -16.56
CA ILE A 112 17.16 14.82 -16.68
C ILE A 112 16.38 14.16 -17.81
N HIS A 113 15.06 14.33 -17.84
CA HIS A 113 14.20 13.87 -18.92
C HIS A 113 14.69 14.37 -20.29
N GLN A 114 14.89 15.68 -20.46
CA GLN A 114 15.25 16.26 -21.75
C GLN A 114 16.67 15.90 -22.23
N ARG A 115 17.62 15.71 -21.31
CA ARG A 115 19.05 15.55 -21.66
C ARG A 115 19.55 14.12 -21.53
N GLU A 116 19.00 13.37 -20.59
CA GLU A 116 19.37 11.97 -20.37
C GLU A 116 18.34 11.00 -20.95
N LEU A 117 17.18 11.50 -21.38
CA LEU A 117 16.09 10.71 -21.96
C LEU A 117 15.64 9.62 -20.99
N ARG A 118 15.28 9.96 -19.75
CA ARG A 118 14.80 9.00 -18.74
C ARG A 118 14.12 9.72 -17.56
N CYS A 119 13.36 8.98 -16.77
CA CYS A 119 12.79 9.46 -15.50
C CYS A 119 13.77 9.37 -14.33
N GLY A 120 13.37 10.01 -13.23
CA GLY A 120 14.10 10.02 -11.97
C GLY A 120 15.50 10.61 -12.11
N GLY A 121 16.49 9.98 -11.49
CA GLY A 121 17.90 10.38 -11.55
C GLY A 121 18.50 10.88 -10.25
N PHE A 122 17.70 11.01 -9.20
CA PHE A 122 18.16 11.56 -7.92
C PHE A 122 17.31 11.10 -6.74
N PHE A 123 17.92 11.15 -5.55
CA PHE A 123 17.21 11.08 -4.28
C PHE A 123 17.19 12.46 -3.64
N ALA A 124 16.10 12.82 -2.95
CA ALA A 124 15.98 14.13 -2.28
C ALA A 124 15.82 14.03 -0.76
N PHE A 125 16.50 14.92 -0.04
CA PHE A 125 16.59 14.96 1.42
C PHE A 125 16.37 16.37 1.96
N THR A 126 15.97 16.46 3.22
CA THR A 126 15.71 17.77 3.87
C THR A 126 17.00 18.44 4.37
N SER A 127 18.07 17.66 4.55
CA SER A 127 19.37 18.17 4.97
C SER A 127 20.53 17.45 4.28
N ARG A 128 21.68 18.15 4.18
CA ARG A 128 22.93 17.53 3.70
C ARG A 128 23.35 16.34 4.57
N ALA A 129 23.14 16.43 5.88
CA ALA A 129 23.47 15.36 6.80
C ALA A 129 22.64 14.09 6.52
N GLU A 130 21.36 14.23 6.16
CA GLU A 130 20.54 13.10 5.74
C GLU A 130 21.02 12.48 4.43
N ALA A 131 21.34 13.31 3.43
CA ALA A 131 21.88 12.86 2.15
C ALA A 131 23.22 12.11 2.33
N ASP A 132 24.14 12.68 3.12
CA ASP A 132 25.42 12.05 3.45
C ASP A 132 25.23 10.73 4.21
N ARG A 133 24.28 10.69 5.17
CA ARG A 133 23.95 9.47 5.91
C ARG A 133 23.33 8.40 5.00
N PHE A 134 22.49 8.79 4.04
CA PHE A 134 21.92 7.87 3.07
C PHE A 134 23.03 7.18 2.26
N ILE A 135 23.98 7.94 1.72
CA ILE A 135 25.10 7.38 0.96
C ILE A 135 26.00 6.50 1.84
N ALA A 136 26.33 6.95 3.06
CA ALA A 136 27.15 6.19 3.99
C ALA A 136 26.51 4.86 4.42
N ASN A 137 25.18 4.80 4.45
CA ASN A 137 24.41 3.62 4.81
C ASN A 137 23.93 2.82 3.60
N ASP A 138 24.34 3.18 2.38
CA ASP A 138 23.99 2.46 1.15
C ASP A 138 24.40 0.98 1.28
N ARG A 139 23.49 0.09 0.88
CA ARG A 139 23.66 -1.36 0.90
C ARG A 139 23.51 -1.97 -0.49
N SER A 140 23.64 -1.18 -1.56
CA SER A 140 23.56 -1.67 -2.93
C SER A 140 24.53 -2.83 -3.20
N ALA A 141 25.73 -2.83 -2.61
CA ALA A 141 26.69 -3.94 -2.70
C ALA A 141 26.21 -5.23 -2.00
N LEU A 142 25.46 -5.11 -0.90
CA LEU A 142 24.80 -6.24 -0.25
C LEU A 142 23.65 -6.73 -1.12
N ALA A 143 22.79 -5.81 -1.60
CA ALA A 143 21.69 -6.12 -2.50
C ALA A 143 22.16 -6.88 -3.73
N ALA A 144 23.28 -6.49 -4.35
CA ALA A 144 23.83 -7.15 -5.54
C ALA A 144 24.18 -8.65 -5.32
N ARG A 145 24.44 -9.06 -4.07
CA ARG A 145 24.84 -10.42 -3.68
C ARG A 145 23.78 -11.17 -2.88
N ALA A 146 22.67 -10.52 -2.55
CA ALA A 146 21.64 -11.10 -1.71
C ALA A 146 21.01 -12.31 -2.41
N LEU A 147 21.08 -13.46 -1.73
CA LEU A 147 20.33 -14.68 -2.03
C LEU A 147 19.40 -14.91 -0.85
N THR A 148 18.27 -14.19 -0.86
CA THR A 148 17.28 -14.24 0.23
C THR A 148 16.48 -15.52 0.22
N ILE A 149 16.17 -16.05 -0.98
CA ILE A 149 15.46 -17.30 -1.20
C ILE A 149 15.98 -18.00 -2.47
N SER A 150 15.58 -19.26 -2.67
CA SER A 150 15.71 -19.93 -3.97
C SER A 150 14.54 -19.52 -4.87
N TYR A 151 14.81 -18.76 -5.93
CA TYR A 151 13.81 -18.38 -6.92
C TYR A 151 13.51 -19.52 -7.90
N THR A 152 12.65 -20.45 -7.49
CA THR A 152 12.12 -21.55 -8.30
C THR A 152 10.88 -21.11 -9.09
N ILE A 153 10.65 -21.74 -10.24
CA ILE A 153 9.43 -21.61 -11.04
C ILE A 153 8.72 -22.96 -10.97
N ASP A 154 7.80 -23.09 -10.02
CA ASP A 154 7.12 -24.35 -9.68
C ASP A 154 5.70 -24.15 -9.15
N ASN A 155 5.11 -22.97 -9.36
CA ASN A 155 3.75 -22.61 -8.92
C ASN A 155 2.78 -22.37 -10.09
N ALA A 156 3.01 -23.02 -11.22
CA ALA A 156 2.18 -22.90 -12.43
C ALA A 156 0.69 -23.18 -12.21
N ALA A 157 0.35 -24.11 -11.29
CA ALA A 157 -1.05 -24.38 -10.92
C ALA A 157 -1.79 -23.15 -10.38
N THR A 158 -1.06 -22.16 -9.86
CA THR A 158 -1.60 -20.87 -9.42
C THR A 158 -1.51 -19.82 -10.53
N VAL A 159 -0.37 -19.74 -11.21
CA VAL A 159 -0.10 -18.68 -12.18
C VAL A 159 -0.91 -18.87 -13.46
N ASP A 160 -0.93 -20.07 -14.04
CA ASP A 160 -1.55 -20.33 -15.35
C ASP A 160 -3.03 -19.91 -15.41
N PRO A 161 -3.88 -20.19 -14.39
CA PRO A 161 -5.27 -19.74 -14.40
C PRO A 161 -5.43 -18.22 -14.25
N TRP A 162 -4.43 -17.50 -13.73
CA TRP A 162 -4.50 -16.05 -13.54
C TRP A 162 -4.19 -15.27 -14.80
N LEU A 163 -3.20 -15.69 -15.58
CA LEU A 163 -2.73 -14.94 -16.77
C LEU A 163 -3.86 -14.54 -17.74
N PRO A 164 -4.82 -15.42 -18.12
CA PRO A 164 -5.90 -15.04 -19.02
C PRO A 164 -6.99 -14.18 -18.36
N GLN A 165 -6.95 -13.96 -17.05
CA GLN A 165 -7.90 -13.08 -16.35
C GLN A 165 -7.47 -11.61 -16.34
N ALA A 166 -6.23 -11.32 -16.73
CA ALA A 166 -5.77 -9.95 -16.95
C ALA A 166 -6.47 -9.39 -18.19
N THR A 167 -7.25 -8.33 -17.99
CA THR A 167 -8.05 -7.72 -19.06
C THR A 167 -7.86 -6.22 -19.08
N GLU A 168 -7.94 -5.62 -20.27
CA GLU A 168 -7.73 -4.21 -20.49
C GLU A 168 -8.69 -3.33 -19.65
N SER A 169 -9.98 -3.67 -19.61
CA SER A 169 -11.01 -2.78 -19.07
C SER A 169 -10.75 -2.31 -17.64
N GLY A 170 -10.29 -3.21 -16.76
CA GLY A 170 -9.99 -2.86 -15.37
C GLY A 170 -8.79 -1.94 -15.22
N ILE A 171 -7.80 -2.11 -16.11
CA ILE A 171 -6.61 -1.27 -16.18
C ILE A 171 -6.99 0.10 -16.74
N TYR A 172 -7.65 0.14 -17.90
CA TYR A 172 -8.12 1.37 -18.54
C TYR A 172 -8.96 2.23 -17.60
N ASP A 173 -9.94 1.65 -16.90
CA ASP A 173 -10.79 2.37 -15.95
C ASP A 173 -9.99 3.00 -14.80
N THR A 174 -8.94 2.31 -14.34
CA THR A 174 -8.07 2.80 -13.28
C THR A 174 -7.21 3.96 -13.78
N ILE A 175 -6.59 3.83 -14.97
CA ILE A 175 -5.82 4.92 -15.58
C ILE A 175 -6.74 6.12 -15.82
N ASN A 176 -7.92 5.90 -16.40
CA ASN A 176 -8.89 6.95 -16.70
C ASN A 176 -9.33 7.72 -15.45
N THR A 177 -9.51 7.00 -14.33
CA THR A 177 -9.82 7.64 -13.04
C THR A 177 -8.65 8.47 -12.52
N LEU A 178 -7.43 7.93 -12.55
CA LEU A 178 -6.24 8.60 -12.03
C LEU A 178 -5.80 9.81 -12.86
N GLN A 179 -5.93 9.76 -14.19
CA GLN A 179 -5.66 10.91 -15.07
C GLN A 179 -6.72 12.01 -14.93
N GLY A 180 -7.91 11.68 -14.41
CA GLY A 180 -9.00 12.64 -14.20
C GLY A 180 -8.75 13.62 -13.06
N TYR A 181 -7.78 13.34 -12.19
CA TYR A 181 -7.29 14.34 -11.24
C TYR A 181 -6.53 15.42 -11.99
N LYS A 182 -6.66 16.67 -11.53
CA LYS A 182 -5.92 17.81 -12.12
C LYS A 182 -4.41 17.53 -12.18
N ASN A 183 -3.88 16.97 -11.09
CA ASN A 183 -2.57 16.35 -10.98
C ASN A 183 -2.61 15.36 -9.81
N ARG A 184 -1.56 14.58 -9.62
CA ARG A 184 -1.36 13.76 -8.41
C ARG A 184 -0.11 14.20 -7.65
N TYR A 185 0.27 15.47 -7.74
CA TYR A 185 1.49 16.00 -7.14
C TYR A 185 1.50 15.87 -5.61
N TYR A 186 2.65 15.49 -5.04
CA TYR A 186 2.80 15.22 -3.60
C TYR A 186 2.39 16.38 -2.68
N ALA A 187 2.55 17.62 -3.15
CA ALA A 187 2.22 18.82 -2.40
C ALA A 187 0.82 19.39 -2.70
N SER A 188 0.03 18.75 -3.58
CA SER A 188 -1.34 19.17 -3.88
C SER A 188 -2.37 18.39 -3.06
N SER A 189 -3.56 18.98 -2.87
CA SER A 189 -4.69 18.25 -2.30
C SER A 189 -5.16 17.12 -3.22
N TYR A 190 -4.96 17.25 -4.54
CA TYR A 190 -5.33 16.23 -5.52
C TYR A 190 -4.48 14.97 -5.37
N GLY A 191 -3.17 15.12 -5.15
CA GLY A 191 -2.26 14.00 -4.89
C GLY A 191 -2.61 13.24 -3.61
N LYS A 192 -3.01 13.95 -2.55
CA LYS A 192 -3.54 13.32 -1.34
C LYS A 192 -4.85 12.56 -1.61
N SER A 193 -5.80 13.18 -2.30
CA SER A 193 -7.07 12.52 -2.64
C SER A 193 -6.88 11.29 -3.53
N ALA A 194 -5.92 11.31 -4.44
CA ALA A 194 -5.57 10.15 -5.26
C ALA A 194 -5.08 8.97 -4.40
N ALA A 195 -4.21 9.22 -3.41
CA ALA A 195 -3.77 8.17 -2.48
C ALA A 195 -4.94 7.61 -1.63
N GLU A 196 -5.84 8.47 -1.15
CA GLU A 196 -7.05 8.04 -0.44
C GLU A 196 -7.99 7.21 -1.33
N TRP A 197 -8.10 7.57 -2.61
CA TRP A 197 -8.87 6.80 -3.60
C TRP A 197 -8.25 5.43 -3.87
N ILE A 198 -6.92 5.35 -4.09
CA ILE A 198 -6.21 4.08 -4.31
C ILE A 198 -6.41 3.15 -3.10
N LYS A 199 -6.24 3.67 -1.87
CA LYS A 199 -6.52 2.90 -0.65
C LYS A 199 -7.96 2.37 -0.64
N SER A 200 -8.94 3.23 -0.88
CA SER A 200 -10.36 2.85 -0.87
C SER A 200 -10.69 1.79 -1.93
N ARG A 201 -10.08 1.92 -3.12
CA ARG A 201 -10.20 0.94 -4.20
C ARG A 201 -9.63 -0.41 -3.77
N TRP A 202 -8.43 -0.45 -3.22
CA TRP A 202 -7.80 -1.68 -2.74
C TRP A 202 -8.54 -2.32 -1.57
N GLU A 203 -9.10 -1.53 -0.64
CA GLU A 203 -9.99 -2.01 0.42
C GLU A 203 -11.24 -2.68 -0.14
N SER A 204 -11.84 -2.10 -1.19
CA SER A 204 -13.02 -2.69 -1.83
C SER A 204 -12.72 -4.04 -2.49
N LEU A 205 -11.53 -4.19 -3.10
CA LEU A 205 -11.08 -5.46 -3.68
C LEU A 205 -10.82 -6.52 -2.60
N ALA A 206 -10.38 -6.08 -1.42
CA ALA A 206 -10.11 -6.93 -0.26
C ALA A 206 -11.35 -7.23 0.60
N ALA A 207 -12.54 -6.79 0.20
CA ALA A 207 -13.75 -6.98 1.00
C ALA A 207 -13.99 -8.47 1.31
N GLY A 208 -14.17 -8.78 2.60
CA GLY A 208 -14.36 -10.15 3.08
C GLY A 208 -13.06 -10.94 3.33
N ARG A 209 -11.88 -10.34 3.16
CA ARG A 209 -10.58 -10.98 3.42
C ARG A 209 -9.98 -10.52 4.75
N GLY A 210 -10.08 -11.35 5.80
CA GLY A 210 -9.51 -11.05 7.12
C GLY A 210 -7.99 -11.04 7.19
N ASP A 211 -7.32 -11.65 6.20
CA ASP A 211 -5.87 -11.71 6.05
C ASP A 211 -5.29 -10.52 5.27
N VAL A 212 -6.13 -9.57 4.87
CA VAL A 212 -5.72 -8.41 4.06
C VAL A 212 -5.97 -7.11 4.81
N THR A 213 -4.96 -6.26 4.90
CA THR A 213 -5.03 -4.94 5.53
C THR A 213 -4.54 -3.87 4.58
N THR A 214 -5.09 -2.65 4.66
CA THR A 214 -4.57 -1.49 3.94
C THR A 214 -4.29 -0.33 4.89
N GLU A 215 -3.28 0.47 4.57
CA GLU A 215 -2.92 1.65 5.36
C GLU A 215 -2.42 2.79 4.47
N LEU A 216 -2.55 4.02 5.00
CA LEU A 216 -1.84 5.18 4.49
C LEU A 216 -0.54 5.32 5.27
N PHE A 217 0.58 5.10 4.60
CA PHE A 217 1.90 5.30 5.17
C PHE A 217 2.22 6.79 5.23
N THR A 218 2.33 7.31 6.45
CA THR A 218 2.61 8.73 6.76
C THR A 218 4.02 8.95 7.34
N GLY A 219 4.87 7.92 7.31
CA GLY A 219 6.24 8.00 7.83
C GLY A 219 7.20 8.80 6.96
N CYS A 220 6.80 9.20 5.75
CA CYS A 220 7.61 10.08 4.89
C CYS A 220 7.46 11.55 5.31
N THR A 221 8.41 12.04 6.11
CA THR A 221 8.38 13.41 6.66
C THR A 221 8.61 14.51 5.62
N ASN A 222 9.09 14.15 4.43
CA ASN A 222 9.33 15.07 3.31
C ASN A 222 8.42 14.81 2.09
N CYS A 223 7.35 14.02 2.24
CA CYS A 223 6.32 13.81 1.22
C CYS A 223 5.11 14.75 1.36
N SER A 224 5.26 15.88 2.07
CA SER A 224 4.18 16.86 2.26
C SER A 224 2.92 16.22 2.85
N THR A 225 1.77 16.34 2.17
CA THR A 225 0.47 15.84 2.63
C THR A 225 0.06 14.53 1.95
N GLN A 226 0.78 14.09 0.91
CA GLN A 226 0.50 12.87 0.18
C GLN A 226 1.13 11.65 0.90
N PRO A 227 0.32 10.72 1.42
CA PRO A 227 0.82 9.46 1.96
C PRO A 227 1.11 8.46 0.83
N SER A 228 2.01 7.51 1.09
CA SER A 228 2.05 6.28 0.27
C SER A 228 0.92 5.34 0.72
N VAL A 229 0.48 4.43 -0.14
CA VAL A 229 -0.52 3.40 0.20
C VAL A 229 0.14 2.05 0.29
N ILE A 230 -0.16 1.28 1.33
CA ILE A 230 0.34 -0.09 1.49
C ILE A 230 -0.86 -1.01 1.71
N LEU A 231 -1.04 -2.01 0.84
CA LEU A 231 -1.88 -3.17 1.11
C LEU A 231 -0.98 -4.34 1.46
N THR A 232 -1.35 -5.10 2.49
CA THR A 232 -0.65 -6.31 2.93
C THR A 232 -1.60 -7.50 2.87
N ILE A 233 -1.18 -8.58 2.21
CA ILE A 233 -1.77 -9.92 2.30
C ILE A 233 -0.84 -10.73 3.22
N GLN A 234 -1.35 -11.16 4.37
CA GLN A 234 -0.57 -11.89 5.36
C GLN A 234 -0.18 -13.27 4.83
N GLY A 235 1.11 -13.63 4.93
CA GLY A 235 1.59 -14.96 4.57
C GLY A 235 1.25 -16.01 5.62
N ASN A 236 0.90 -17.22 5.19
CA ASN A 236 0.46 -18.31 6.07
C ASN A 236 1.59 -19.19 6.62
N GLU A 237 2.71 -19.29 5.91
CA GLU A 237 3.79 -20.25 6.24
C GLU A 237 5.10 -19.53 6.57
N LEU A 238 5.40 -18.49 5.82
CA LEU A 238 6.59 -17.66 5.93
C LEU A 238 6.18 -16.18 6.12
N PRO A 239 5.40 -15.85 7.16
CA PRO A 239 4.85 -14.50 7.37
C PRO A 239 5.93 -13.41 7.52
N ASN A 240 7.15 -13.79 7.89
CA ASN A 240 8.28 -12.87 8.07
C ASN A 240 9.06 -12.61 6.77
N GLU A 241 8.82 -13.38 5.70
CA GLU A 241 9.37 -13.12 4.36
C GLU A 241 8.37 -12.26 3.59
N VAL A 242 8.85 -11.14 3.05
CA VAL A 242 8.01 -10.11 2.41
C VAL A 242 8.31 -10.01 0.93
N VAL A 243 7.29 -10.14 0.10
CA VAL A 243 7.33 -9.84 -1.34
C VAL A 243 6.70 -8.47 -1.56
N VAL A 244 7.35 -7.61 -2.32
CA VAL A 244 6.86 -6.26 -2.61
C VAL A 244 6.59 -6.11 -4.11
N LEU A 245 5.48 -5.44 -4.41
CA LEU A 245 5.17 -4.90 -5.72
C LEU A 245 4.80 -3.45 -5.52
N GLY A 246 5.31 -2.56 -6.35
CA GLY A 246 4.88 -1.19 -6.29
C GLY A 246 5.00 -0.42 -7.59
N ALA A 247 4.36 0.73 -7.56
CA ALA A 247 4.27 1.75 -8.58
C ALA A 247 4.13 3.09 -7.86
N HIS A 248 4.51 4.20 -8.47
CA HIS A 248 4.32 5.50 -7.82
C HIS A 248 2.97 6.10 -8.21
N LEU A 249 2.40 6.90 -7.31
CA LEU A 249 1.05 7.44 -7.49
C LEU A 249 1.03 8.91 -7.87
N ASP A 250 2.16 9.61 -7.70
CA ASP A 250 2.25 11.03 -8.02
C ASP A 250 2.43 11.31 -9.51
N SER A 251 2.27 12.57 -9.88
CA SER A 251 2.52 13.05 -11.24
C SER A 251 2.97 14.51 -11.21
N ILE A 252 3.86 14.87 -12.14
CA ILE A 252 4.36 16.24 -12.30
C ILE A 252 4.16 16.79 -13.70
N ASN A 253 4.30 18.12 -13.82
CA ASN A 253 4.46 18.80 -15.10
C ASN A 253 5.67 19.72 -15.02
N GLN A 254 6.73 19.38 -15.77
CA GLN A 254 8.02 20.07 -15.73
C GLN A 254 7.94 21.57 -16.07
N SER A 255 6.89 22.00 -16.79
CA SER A 255 6.70 23.41 -17.16
C SER A 255 6.06 24.25 -16.06
N ALA A 256 5.60 23.64 -14.96
CA ALA A 256 4.79 24.30 -13.94
C ALA A 256 5.55 24.76 -12.69
N GLY A 257 6.84 24.41 -12.57
CA GLY A 257 7.73 24.93 -11.52
C GLY A 257 7.29 24.59 -10.09
N GLY A 258 6.85 23.35 -9.85
CA GLY A 258 6.42 22.90 -8.53
C GLY A 258 5.05 23.42 -8.09
N ASN A 259 4.26 23.99 -9.00
CA ASN A 259 2.94 24.54 -8.70
C ASN A 259 1.93 23.42 -8.36
N PRO A 260 1.34 23.39 -7.14
CA PRO A 260 0.33 22.40 -6.77
C PRO A 260 -0.94 22.42 -7.63
N GLU A 261 -1.17 23.51 -8.38
CA GLU A 261 -2.28 23.69 -9.31
C GLU A 261 -1.95 23.34 -10.76
N MET A 262 -0.82 22.70 -11.03
CA MET A 262 -0.44 22.28 -12.38
C MET A 262 -1.40 21.25 -12.96
N VAL A 263 -1.46 21.15 -14.28
CA VAL A 263 -2.15 20.07 -14.97
C VAL A 263 -1.12 19.01 -15.32
N ALA A 264 -1.29 17.81 -14.78
CA ALA A 264 -0.39 16.67 -14.94
C ALA A 264 -1.20 15.35 -14.92
N PRO A 265 -1.80 14.95 -16.06
CA PRO A 265 -2.67 13.79 -16.07
C PRO A 265 -1.89 12.49 -15.76
N GLY A 266 -0.63 12.38 -16.18
CA GLY A 266 0.25 11.28 -15.75
C GLY A 266 -0.33 9.91 -16.08
N ALA A 267 -0.90 9.75 -17.29
CA ALA A 267 -1.63 8.53 -17.65
C ALA A 267 -0.70 7.33 -17.77
N ASP A 268 0.43 7.54 -18.44
CA ASP A 268 1.49 6.54 -18.51
C ASP A 268 2.35 6.58 -17.24
N ASP A 269 2.71 7.78 -16.80
CA ASP A 269 3.64 8.04 -15.69
C ASP A 269 2.91 8.62 -14.45
N ASP A 270 2.54 7.82 -13.45
CA ASP A 270 2.53 6.34 -13.44
C ASP A 270 1.15 5.77 -13.09
N ALA A 271 0.09 6.38 -13.65
CA ALA A 271 -1.24 5.79 -13.52
C ALA A 271 -1.31 4.39 -14.15
N SER A 272 -0.52 4.11 -15.19
CA SER A 272 -0.40 2.80 -15.83
C SER A 272 0.16 1.74 -14.87
N GLY A 273 1.25 2.02 -14.15
CA GLY A 273 1.82 1.12 -13.15
C GLY A 273 0.88 0.85 -11.98
N ILE A 274 0.19 1.89 -11.48
CA ILE A 274 -0.83 1.73 -10.43
C ILE A 274 -2.01 0.88 -10.92
N ALA A 275 -2.45 1.06 -12.17
CA ALA A 275 -3.53 0.29 -12.77
C ALA A 275 -3.14 -1.19 -12.95
N THR A 276 -1.94 -1.45 -13.47
CA THR A 276 -1.34 -2.78 -13.61
C THR A 276 -1.24 -3.49 -12.25
N LEU A 277 -0.75 -2.79 -11.23
CA LEU A 277 -0.65 -3.30 -9.87
C LEU A 277 -2.02 -3.65 -9.28
N THR A 278 -3.02 -2.80 -9.54
CA THR A 278 -4.39 -2.98 -9.07
C THR A 278 -5.08 -4.16 -9.74
N GLU A 279 -4.81 -4.41 -11.03
CA GLU A 279 -5.37 -5.55 -11.76
C GLU A 279 -4.77 -6.89 -11.28
N ALA A 280 -3.45 -6.93 -11.07
CA ALA A 280 -2.80 -8.10 -10.48
C ALA A 280 -3.36 -8.41 -9.07
N LEU A 281 -3.58 -7.38 -8.25
CA LEU A 281 -4.22 -7.50 -6.95
C LEU A 281 -5.66 -8.05 -7.06
N ARG A 282 -6.47 -7.50 -7.97
CA ARG A 282 -7.86 -7.94 -8.18
C ARG A 282 -7.93 -9.43 -8.46
N ILE A 283 -7.09 -9.92 -9.39
CA ILE A 283 -7.09 -11.32 -9.83
C ILE A 283 -6.62 -12.24 -8.70
N ALA A 284 -5.53 -11.88 -8.01
CA ALA A 284 -5.03 -12.63 -6.88
C ALA A 284 -6.09 -12.76 -5.77
N LEU A 285 -6.74 -11.64 -5.39
CA LEU A 285 -7.77 -11.64 -4.35
C LEU A 285 -9.03 -12.40 -4.77
N ALA A 286 -9.51 -12.21 -5.99
CA ALA A 286 -10.71 -12.85 -6.52
C ALA A 286 -10.58 -14.38 -6.61
N SER A 287 -9.36 -14.89 -6.79
CA SER A 287 -9.10 -16.34 -6.77
C SER A 287 -9.11 -16.97 -5.37
N GLY A 288 -9.28 -16.16 -4.31
CA GLY A 288 -9.19 -16.64 -2.92
C GLY A 288 -7.78 -16.97 -2.46
N TRP A 289 -6.75 -16.56 -3.23
CA TRP A 289 -5.36 -16.93 -3.00
C TRP A 289 -4.83 -16.56 -1.62
N LYS A 290 -4.12 -17.50 -1.00
CA LYS A 290 -3.42 -17.36 0.27
C LYS A 290 -1.92 -17.62 0.04
N PRO A 291 -1.05 -16.60 0.20
CA PRO A 291 0.36 -16.78 -0.08
C PRO A 291 1.10 -17.48 1.09
N GLN A 292 2.20 -18.16 0.80
CA GLN A 292 3.14 -18.64 1.82
C GLN A 292 3.79 -17.46 2.52
N ARG A 293 4.29 -16.50 1.73
CA ARG A 293 4.97 -15.29 2.18
C ARG A 293 4.01 -14.12 2.33
N THR A 294 4.36 -13.16 3.17
CA THR A 294 3.61 -11.91 3.22
C THR A 294 3.81 -11.14 1.91
N VAL A 295 2.74 -10.69 1.27
CA VAL A 295 2.81 -9.91 0.02
C VAL A 295 2.32 -8.51 0.28
N LYS A 296 3.06 -7.50 -0.21
CA LYS A 296 2.72 -6.10 -0.08
C LYS A 296 2.62 -5.43 -1.44
N PHE A 297 1.51 -4.75 -1.67
CA PHE A 297 1.27 -3.88 -2.81
C PHE A 297 1.44 -2.44 -2.34
N MET A 298 2.21 -1.64 -3.07
CA MET A 298 2.58 -0.29 -2.66
C MET A 298 2.34 0.74 -3.75
N ALA A 299 1.67 1.83 -3.39
CA ALA A 299 1.58 3.02 -4.20
C ALA A 299 2.47 4.10 -3.56
N TYR A 300 3.63 4.38 -4.14
CA TYR A 300 4.63 5.26 -3.55
C TYR A 300 4.28 6.74 -3.78
N ALA A 301 4.48 7.56 -2.75
CA ALA A 301 4.30 9.01 -2.86
C ALA A 301 5.62 9.69 -3.23
N ALA A 302 5.52 10.82 -3.93
CA ALA A 302 6.65 11.72 -4.16
C ALA A 302 7.87 11.05 -4.82
N GLU A 303 7.66 10.14 -5.77
CA GLU A 303 8.72 9.57 -6.62
C GLU A 303 9.41 10.70 -7.40
N GLU A 304 8.58 11.54 -8.02
CA GLU A 304 8.97 12.55 -9.02
C GLU A 304 9.84 13.68 -8.45
N THR A 305 9.87 13.76 -7.12
CA THR A 305 10.62 14.75 -6.35
C THR A 305 11.77 14.13 -5.56
N GLY A 306 12.23 12.96 -6.01
CA GLY A 306 13.46 12.30 -5.59
C GLY A 306 13.22 11.08 -4.70
N LEU A 307 12.35 10.16 -5.13
CA LEU A 307 12.14 8.83 -4.56
C LEU A 307 11.79 8.84 -3.06
N ARG A 308 11.05 9.86 -2.61
CA ARG A 308 10.93 10.15 -1.17
C ARG A 308 10.10 9.11 -0.44
N GLY A 309 8.94 8.74 -1.00
CA GLY A 309 8.02 7.79 -0.37
C GLY A 309 8.62 6.39 -0.29
N SER A 310 9.11 5.85 -1.41
CA SER A 310 9.76 4.54 -1.44
C SER A 310 11.01 4.48 -0.57
N ASN A 311 11.84 5.54 -0.56
CA ASN A 311 13.02 5.59 0.31
C ASN A 311 12.61 5.61 1.79
N ALA A 312 11.60 6.38 2.18
CA ALA A 312 11.11 6.39 3.55
C ALA A 312 10.65 4.99 4.01
N ILE A 313 9.90 4.28 3.15
CA ILE A 313 9.44 2.91 3.42
C ILE A 313 10.63 1.94 3.50
N ALA A 314 11.51 1.92 2.49
CA ALA A 314 12.62 0.99 2.42
C ALA A 314 13.60 1.16 3.59
N GLN A 315 13.91 2.41 3.99
CA GLN A 315 14.75 2.67 5.16
C GLN A 315 14.05 2.29 6.47
N GLN A 316 12.74 2.47 6.60
CA GLN A 316 11.99 2.02 7.77
C GLN A 316 11.97 0.49 7.86
N PHE A 317 11.76 -0.21 6.74
CA PHE A 317 11.79 -1.66 6.67
C PHE A 317 13.16 -2.20 7.09
N LYS A 318 14.23 -1.58 6.59
CA LYS A 318 15.61 -1.88 6.99
C LYS A 318 15.84 -1.66 8.48
N ALA A 319 15.39 -0.53 9.02
CA ALA A 319 15.53 -0.20 10.45
C ALA A 319 14.77 -1.20 11.34
N ASN A 320 13.64 -1.70 10.86
CA ASN A 320 12.80 -2.68 11.56
C ASN A 320 13.22 -4.15 11.31
N GLY A 321 14.27 -4.39 10.50
CA GLY A 321 14.74 -5.74 10.19
C GLY A 321 13.75 -6.57 9.37
N ILE A 322 12.90 -5.94 8.56
CA ILE A 322 11.95 -6.65 7.70
C ILE A 322 12.72 -7.40 6.59
N ASN A 323 12.42 -8.68 6.42
CA ASN A 323 13.08 -9.52 5.42
C ASN A 323 12.33 -9.45 4.07
N VAL A 324 12.66 -8.46 3.25
CA VAL A 324 12.13 -8.37 1.88
C VAL A 324 12.91 -9.30 0.96
N VAL A 325 12.22 -10.29 0.40
CA VAL A 325 12.81 -11.34 -0.44
C VAL A 325 12.77 -11.02 -1.93
N GLY A 326 11.99 -10.03 -2.35
CA GLY A 326 11.93 -9.54 -3.72
C GLY A 326 11.00 -8.34 -3.85
N ALA A 327 11.43 -7.31 -4.58
CA ALA A 327 10.65 -6.12 -4.89
C ALA A 327 10.55 -5.92 -6.41
N LEU A 328 9.34 -5.93 -6.94
CA LEU A 328 9.04 -5.55 -8.32
C LEU A 328 8.59 -4.09 -8.37
N GLN A 329 9.21 -3.30 -9.25
CA GLN A 329 8.70 -1.99 -9.64
C GLN A 329 7.96 -2.09 -10.97
N LEU A 330 6.83 -1.40 -11.05
CA LEU A 330 6.09 -1.07 -12.25
C LEU A 330 6.11 0.45 -12.35
N ASP A 331 6.66 0.98 -13.43
CA ASP A 331 6.77 2.42 -13.67
C ASP A 331 6.74 2.60 -15.18
N MET A 332 5.62 3.14 -15.67
CA MET A 332 5.23 3.20 -17.08
C MET A 332 5.09 1.81 -17.72
N THR A 333 3.84 1.44 -18.02
CA THR A 333 3.49 0.10 -18.51
C THR A 333 2.66 0.11 -19.78
N GLU A 334 2.35 1.26 -20.38
CA GLU A 334 1.38 1.35 -21.48
C GLU A 334 1.97 1.76 -22.83
N TYR A 335 2.90 2.69 -22.86
CA TYR A 335 3.38 3.20 -24.13
C TYR A 335 4.27 2.19 -24.86
N GLN A 336 4.03 2.04 -26.17
CA GLN A 336 4.78 1.14 -27.03
C GLN A 336 5.34 1.87 -28.26
N LEU A 337 6.64 1.69 -28.52
CA LEU A 337 7.36 2.31 -29.64
C LEU A 337 7.20 1.52 -30.96
N GLY A 338 6.49 0.39 -30.95
CA GLY A 338 6.43 -0.54 -32.08
C GLY A 338 7.73 -1.32 -32.30
N THR A 339 8.60 -1.37 -31.29
CA THR A 339 9.78 -2.27 -31.25
C THR A 339 9.34 -3.73 -31.15
N PRO A 340 10.21 -4.69 -31.54
CA PRO A 340 9.91 -6.11 -31.36
C PRO A 340 9.71 -6.53 -29.90
N GLU A 341 10.38 -5.86 -28.96
CA GLU A 341 10.31 -6.13 -27.53
C GLU A 341 9.05 -5.52 -26.91
N ASP A 342 8.32 -6.31 -26.13
CA ASP A 342 7.17 -5.90 -25.34
C ASP A 342 7.55 -5.43 -23.93
N MET A 343 8.71 -5.84 -23.42
CA MET A 343 9.20 -5.41 -22.11
C MET A 343 10.72 -5.36 -22.06
N GLN A 344 11.28 -4.35 -21.41
CA GLN A 344 12.71 -4.18 -21.22
C GLN A 344 13.08 -4.40 -19.75
N LEU A 345 13.94 -5.38 -19.46
CA LEU A 345 14.47 -5.55 -18.09
C LEU A 345 15.50 -4.46 -17.77
N VAL A 346 15.25 -3.64 -16.75
CA VAL A 346 16.22 -2.64 -16.28
C VAL A 346 17.38 -3.34 -15.56
N THR A 347 18.61 -3.08 -16.02
CA THR A 347 19.79 -3.89 -15.64
C THR A 347 20.64 -3.27 -14.54
N ASP A 348 20.56 -1.98 -14.29
CA ASP A 348 21.27 -1.29 -13.23
C ASP A 348 20.39 -1.08 -11.97
N TYR A 349 21.04 -0.75 -10.84
CA TYR A 349 20.39 -0.61 -9.52
C TYR A 349 19.44 -1.77 -9.15
N SER A 350 19.78 -2.98 -9.57
CA SER A 350 18.95 -4.18 -9.45
C SER A 350 19.76 -5.40 -9.01
N ASN A 351 19.13 -6.35 -8.32
CA ASN A 351 19.79 -7.57 -7.82
C ASN A 351 20.06 -8.59 -8.94
N ALA A 352 21.27 -9.17 -8.98
CA ALA A 352 21.66 -10.10 -10.04
C ALA A 352 20.81 -11.37 -10.08
N SER A 353 20.53 -11.99 -8.94
CA SER A 353 19.72 -13.21 -8.83
C SER A 353 18.27 -12.98 -9.24
N LEU A 354 17.69 -11.84 -8.84
CA LEU A 354 16.32 -11.46 -9.14
C LEU A 354 16.17 -11.09 -10.63
N LYS A 355 17.16 -10.42 -11.23
CA LYS A 355 17.19 -10.18 -12.69
C LYS A 355 17.25 -11.48 -13.49
N LEU A 356 18.09 -12.43 -13.08
CA LEU A 356 18.14 -13.75 -13.70
C LEU A 356 16.81 -14.48 -13.55
N PHE A 357 16.17 -14.35 -12.39
CA PHE A 357 14.83 -14.88 -12.17
C PHE A 357 13.77 -14.21 -13.06
N PHE A 358 13.78 -12.88 -13.22
CA PHE A 358 12.86 -12.15 -14.10
C PHE A 358 12.95 -12.66 -15.55
N ASN A 359 14.17 -12.87 -16.06
CA ASN A 359 14.37 -13.47 -17.38
C ASN A 359 13.74 -14.86 -17.47
N ARG A 360 14.02 -15.74 -16.50
CA ARG A 360 13.43 -17.10 -16.49
C ARG A 360 11.91 -17.07 -16.33
N LEU A 361 11.38 -16.16 -15.52
CA LEU A 361 9.96 -16.01 -15.26
C LEU A 361 9.23 -15.56 -16.52
N PHE A 362 9.76 -14.56 -17.22
CA PHE A 362 9.25 -14.11 -18.51
C PHE A 362 9.31 -15.24 -19.53
N ASP A 363 10.45 -15.93 -19.65
CA ASP A 363 10.64 -17.02 -20.61
C ASP A 363 9.70 -18.21 -20.33
N ALA A 364 9.34 -18.43 -19.07
CA ALA A 364 8.44 -19.51 -18.66
C ALA A 364 6.96 -19.19 -18.91
N TYR A 365 6.51 -17.97 -18.64
CA TYR A 365 5.09 -17.63 -18.65
C TYR A 365 4.65 -16.76 -19.82
N LEU A 366 5.47 -15.78 -20.22
CA LEU A 366 5.07 -14.75 -21.18
C LEU A 366 5.59 -15.04 -22.60
N ALA A 367 6.81 -15.57 -22.73
CA ALA A 367 7.35 -15.95 -24.04
C ALA A 367 6.48 -16.99 -24.79
N PRO A 368 5.88 -18.00 -24.12
CA PRO A 368 4.93 -18.92 -24.78
C PRO A 368 3.66 -18.22 -25.31
N MET A 369 3.33 -17.04 -24.80
CA MET A 369 2.22 -16.20 -25.27
C MET A 369 2.60 -15.36 -26.49
N GLY A 370 3.84 -15.49 -26.97
CA GLY A 370 4.38 -14.73 -28.11
C GLY A 370 5.05 -13.40 -27.73
N LEU A 371 5.11 -13.08 -26.44
CA LEU A 371 5.73 -11.84 -25.96
C LEU A 371 7.25 -11.92 -26.00
N ARG A 372 7.91 -10.78 -26.17
CA ARG A 372 9.36 -10.65 -26.27
C ARG A 372 9.89 -9.70 -25.22
N ARG A 373 11.04 -10.06 -24.65
CA ARG A 373 11.77 -9.19 -23.72
C ARG A 373 13.11 -8.73 -24.29
N GLY A 374 13.50 -7.53 -23.90
CA GLY A 374 14.86 -7.02 -24.01
C GLY A 374 15.44 -6.67 -22.64
N THR A 375 16.46 -5.81 -22.67
CA THR A 375 17.11 -5.28 -21.46
C THR A 375 17.37 -3.79 -21.66
N ILE A 376 17.51 -2.99 -20.62
CA ILE A 376 17.83 -1.57 -20.75
C ILE A 376 18.70 -1.12 -19.56
N THR A 377 19.38 0.00 -19.69
CA THR A 377 20.04 0.68 -18.55
C THR A 377 19.39 2.04 -18.38
N CYS A 378 19.01 2.38 -17.15
CA CYS A 378 18.40 3.67 -16.90
C CYS A 378 19.41 4.68 -16.34
N GLY A 379 20.04 4.37 -15.21
CA GLY A 379 20.95 5.26 -14.49
C GLY A 379 20.68 5.24 -12.99
N TYR A 380 21.44 6.07 -12.26
CA TYR A 380 21.28 6.23 -10.83
C TYR A 380 19.89 6.74 -10.47
N GLY A 381 19.22 6.08 -9.51
CA GLY A 381 17.95 6.55 -8.95
C GLY A 381 16.84 6.70 -9.99
N CYS A 382 16.75 5.75 -10.94
CA CYS A 382 15.81 5.80 -12.04
C CYS A 382 14.33 5.84 -11.61
N SER A 383 13.99 5.01 -10.61
CA SER A 383 12.64 4.86 -10.05
C SER A 383 12.75 4.17 -8.68
N ASP A 384 11.64 3.86 -8.03
CA ASP A 384 11.57 3.39 -6.64
C ASP A 384 12.29 2.08 -6.35
N HIS A 385 12.57 1.23 -7.35
CA HIS A 385 13.43 0.04 -7.19
C HIS A 385 14.81 0.40 -6.64
N ALA A 386 15.33 1.60 -6.94
CA ALA A 386 16.59 2.09 -6.42
C ALA A 386 16.57 2.29 -4.89
N SER A 387 15.42 2.68 -4.31
CA SER A 387 15.23 2.81 -2.86
C SER A 387 15.40 1.47 -2.15
N TRP A 388 14.81 0.41 -2.72
CA TRP A 388 14.93 -0.97 -2.21
C TRP A 388 16.37 -1.49 -2.32
N THR A 389 17.02 -1.30 -3.47
CA THR A 389 18.42 -1.69 -3.68
C THR A 389 19.36 -0.96 -2.72
N SER A 390 19.19 0.36 -2.54
CA SER A 390 19.98 1.15 -1.57
C SER A 390 19.78 0.69 -0.12
N ALA A 391 18.56 0.25 0.23
CA ALA A 391 18.29 -0.33 1.54
C ALA A 391 18.92 -1.73 1.74
N GLY A 392 19.32 -2.40 0.67
CA GLY A 392 19.98 -3.71 0.70
C GLY A 392 19.11 -4.87 0.24
N TYR A 393 17.92 -4.57 -0.30
CA TYR A 393 16.94 -5.57 -0.71
C TYR A 393 17.05 -5.92 -2.21
N PRO A 394 16.69 -7.15 -2.60
CA PRO A 394 16.61 -7.52 -4.00
C PRO A 394 15.42 -6.81 -4.69
N ALA A 395 15.71 -5.94 -5.65
CA ALA A 395 14.73 -5.25 -6.47
C ALA A 395 15.05 -5.31 -7.97
N ALA A 396 14.01 -5.25 -8.81
CA ALA A 396 14.11 -5.22 -10.26
C ALA A 396 12.86 -4.57 -10.89
N MET A 397 12.98 -4.15 -12.15
CA MET A 397 11.93 -3.44 -12.89
C MET A 397 11.89 -3.93 -14.34
N MET A 398 10.69 -4.20 -14.85
CA MET A 398 10.43 -4.30 -16.29
C MET A 398 9.85 -2.96 -16.73
N PHE A 399 10.25 -2.49 -17.92
CA PHE A 399 9.87 -1.20 -18.46
C PHE A 399 9.27 -1.35 -19.86
N GLU A 400 8.29 -0.51 -20.20
CA GLU A 400 7.46 -0.58 -21.42
C GLU A 400 8.21 -0.42 -22.75
N ALA A 401 9.28 0.37 -22.76
CA ALA A 401 9.83 0.87 -24.02
C ALA A 401 11.35 1.03 -23.96
N GLY A 402 11.98 1.18 -25.12
CA GLY A 402 13.42 1.37 -25.22
C GLY A 402 13.98 0.82 -26.53
N ASP A 403 14.82 1.60 -27.18
CA ASP A 403 15.57 1.20 -28.37
C ASP A 403 17.07 1.03 -28.05
N ASN A 404 17.52 -0.22 -28.06
CA ASN A 404 18.92 -0.60 -27.91
C ASN A 404 19.62 -0.93 -29.24
N SER A 405 19.02 -0.61 -30.38
CA SER A 405 19.52 -1.01 -31.70
C SER A 405 20.85 -0.35 -32.11
N GLY A 406 21.46 0.48 -31.27
CA GLY A 406 22.75 1.12 -31.52
C GLY A 406 23.72 1.13 -30.32
N ALA A 407 24.99 0.83 -30.57
CA ALA A 407 26.07 0.91 -29.58
C ALA A 407 26.37 2.34 -29.06
N ASN A 408 25.75 3.36 -29.66
CA ASN A 408 25.92 4.79 -29.33
C ASN A 408 24.58 5.54 -29.14
N THR A 409 23.46 4.83 -29.05
CA THR A 409 22.16 5.42 -28.70
C THR A 409 21.95 5.30 -27.18
N PRO A 410 21.50 6.36 -26.48
CA PRO A 410 21.09 6.24 -25.09
C PRO A 410 20.07 5.10 -24.97
N ALA A 411 20.33 4.13 -24.08
CA ALA A 411 19.53 2.91 -23.94
C ALA A 411 18.05 3.21 -23.69
N PHE A 412 17.76 4.35 -23.09
CA PHE A 412 16.43 4.83 -22.73
C PHE A 412 15.84 5.76 -23.82
N ARG A 413 16.05 5.46 -25.10
CA ARG A 413 15.39 6.16 -26.21
C ARG A 413 14.04 5.53 -26.52
N GLY A 414 13.03 6.37 -26.75
CA GLY A 414 11.74 5.96 -27.32
C GLY A 414 10.73 5.42 -26.31
N TYR A 415 10.81 5.84 -25.05
CA TYR A 415 9.65 5.83 -24.14
C TYR A 415 8.73 7.02 -24.45
N ASN A 416 7.58 7.08 -23.79
CA ASN A 416 6.56 8.08 -24.02
C ASN A 416 7.14 9.52 -24.00
N PRO A 417 7.08 10.27 -25.13
CA PRO A 417 7.67 11.59 -25.23
C PRO A 417 6.88 12.68 -24.50
N ASN A 418 5.70 12.36 -23.97
CA ASN A 418 4.82 13.31 -23.29
C ASN A 418 4.83 13.20 -21.77
N ILE A 419 5.57 12.28 -21.16
CA ILE A 419 5.67 12.21 -19.70
C ILE A 419 6.11 13.55 -19.11
N HIS A 420 5.70 13.82 -17.88
CA HIS A 420 5.91 15.10 -17.19
C HIS A 420 5.35 16.32 -17.94
N THR A 421 4.35 16.13 -18.81
CA THR A 421 3.65 17.21 -19.50
C THR A 421 2.13 17.07 -19.37
N THR A 422 1.39 18.05 -19.89
CA THR A 422 -0.08 17.93 -20.02
C THR A 422 -0.52 16.91 -21.07
N GLY A 423 0.40 16.45 -21.93
CA GLY A 423 0.11 15.52 -23.02
C GLY A 423 0.14 14.05 -22.62
N ASP A 424 0.68 13.70 -21.44
CA ASP A 424 0.68 12.33 -20.95
C ASP A 424 -0.74 11.92 -20.54
N THR A 425 -1.46 11.34 -21.49
CA THR A 425 -2.92 11.10 -21.44
C THR A 425 -3.24 9.77 -22.11
N LEU A 426 -4.34 9.11 -21.68
CA LEU A 426 -4.85 7.93 -22.39
C LEU A 426 -5.11 8.22 -23.88
N SER A 427 -5.55 9.44 -24.20
CA SER A 427 -5.76 9.85 -25.59
C SER A 427 -4.48 9.79 -26.42
N PHE A 428 -3.35 10.19 -25.86
CA PHE A 428 -2.05 10.04 -26.50
C PHE A 428 -1.62 8.57 -26.62
N LEU A 429 -1.95 7.76 -25.63
CA LEU A 429 -1.70 6.31 -25.61
C LEU A 429 -2.64 5.53 -26.54
N GLY A 430 -3.52 6.21 -27.29
CA GLY A 430 -4.41 5.60 -28.27
C GLY A 430 -5.75 5.12 -27.69
N GLU A 431 -6.15 5.64 -26.53
CA GLU A 431 -7.34 5.21 -25.78
C GLU A 431 -7.31 3.70 -25.48
N SER A 432 -6.14 3.20 -25.07
CA SER A 432 -5.85 1.79 -24.81
C SER A 432 -5.17 1.59 -23.46
N ALA A 433 -5.34 0.41 -22.90
CA ALA A 433 -4.54 -0.15 -21.80
C ALA A 433 -3.99 -1.56 -22.12
N GLU A 434 -3.99 -1.97 -23.40
CA GLU A 434 -3.61 -3.32 -23.84
C GLU A 434 -2.14 -3.67 -23.56
N HIS A 435 -1.23 -2.70 -23.60
CA HIS A 435 0.18 -3.00 -23.34
C HIS A 435 0.39 -3.31 -21.85
N SER A 436 -0.30 -2.58 -20.98
CA SER A 436 -0.31 -2.78 -19.52
C SER A 436 -0.87 -4.16 -19.11
N VAL A 437 -1.74 -4.78 -19.92
CA VAL A 437 -2.20 -6.17 -19.69
C VAL A 437 -1.02 -7.13 -19.62
N LYS A 438 0.00 -6.94 -20.46
CA LYS A 438 1.21 -7.77 -20.48
C LYS A 438 1.97 -7.62 -19.16
N PHE A 439 2.10 -6.39 -18.66
CA PHE A 439 2.75 -6.11 -17.37
C PHE A 439 1.96 -6.69 -16.20
N ALA A 440 0.62 -6.71 -16.26
CA ALA A 440 -0.21 -7.34 -15.25
C ALA A 440 0.02 -8.86 -15.23
N GLN A 441 0.18 -9.50 -16.40
CA GLN A 441 0.55 -10.91 -16.51
C GLN A 441 1.93 -11.20 -15.90
N PHE A 442 2.92 -10.33 -16.15
CA PHE A 442 4.23 -10.47 -15.52
C PHE A 442 4.17 -10.29 -13.99
N ALA A 443 3.42 -9.30 -13.51
CA ALA A 443 3.20 -9.08 -12.08
C ALA A 443 2.51 -10.30 -11.41
N LEU A 444 1.51 -10.89 -12.07
CA LEU A 444 0.84 -12.13 -11.62
C LEU A 444 1.81 -13.31 -11.54
N ALA A 445 2.64 -13.51 -12.56
CA ALA A 445 3.69 -14.53 -12.54
C ALA A 445 4.68 -14.30 -11.39
N PHE A 446 5.08 -13.05 -11.17
CA PHE A 446 6.01 -12.68 -10.10
C PHE A 446 5.42 -12.95 -8.71
N ILE A 447 4.19 -12.50 -8.43
CA ILE A 447 3.57 -12.74 -7.12
C ILE A 447 3.28 -14.21 -6.88
N GLY A 448 2.85 -14.94 -7.92
CA GLY A 448 2.57 -16.36 -7.82
C GLY A 448 3.84 -17.14 -7.50
N GLU A 449 4.96 -16.85 -8.18
CA GLU A 449 6.20 -17.59 -7.98
C GLU A 449 7.02 -17.16 -6.78
N VAL A 450 7.04 -15.87 -6.42
CA VAL A 450 7.79 -15.42 -5.24
C VAL A 450 6.94 -15.57 -3.96
N GLY A 451 5.67 -15.17 -4.02
CA GLY A 451 4.74 -15.30 -2.89
C GLY A 451 4.46 -16.75 -2.52
N LYS A 452 4.43 -17.64 -3.54
CA LYS A 452 4.03 -19.05 -3.50
C LYS A 452 2.64 -19.26 -2.92
N THR A 453 1.88 -20.17 -3.50
CA THR A 453 0.58 -20.53 -2.90
C THR A 453 0.82 -21.37 -1.68
N SER A 454 0.25 -20.96 -0.55
CA SER A 454 0.26 -21.78 0.65
C SER A 454 -0.42 -23.09 0.33
N ALA A 455 0.14 -24.19 0.84
CA ALA A 455 -0.46 -25.50 0.72
C ALA A 455 -1.73 -25.56 1.58
N ALA A 456 -2.80 -24.88 1.17
CA ALA A 456 -4.09 -24.78 1.85
C ALA A 456 -3.98 -24.65 3.40
N GLY A 457 -3.10 -23.77 3.93
CA GLY A 457 -2.93 -23.60 5.38
C GLY A 457 -2.67 -24.91 6.15
N PRO A 458 -2.66 -24.91 7.50
CA PRO A 458 -3.19 -26.10 8.17
C PRO A 458 -4.61 -26.28 7.62
N THR A 459 -4.96 -27.50 7.23
CA THR A 459 -6.35 -27.85 6.90
C THR A 459 -7.22 -27.34 8.05
N ASN A 460 -8.20 -26.45 7.81
CA ASN A 460 -9.16 -26.05 8.85
C ASN A 460 -9.63 -27.35 9.53
N ALA A 461 -9.28 -27.51 10.81
CA ALA A 461 -9.71 -28.66 11.56
C ALA A 461 -11.13 -28.36 12.04
N PRO A 462 -12.16 -29.09 11.55
CA PRO A 462 -13.53 -28.78 11.89
C PRO A 462 -13.72 -28.74 13.42
N PRO A 463 -14.57 -27.85 13.95
CA PRO A 463 -14.75 -27.69 15.38
C PRO A 463 -15.21 -29.02 15.99
N VAL A 464 -14.92 -29.25 17.26
CA VAL A 464 -15.47 -30.39 17.99
C VAL A 464 -16.78 -29.97 18.65
N ALA A 465 -17.91 -30.40 18.07
CA ALA A 465 -19.22 -30.22 18.69
C ALA A 465 -19.32 -31.03 20.00
N ASN A 466 -19.60 -30.37 21.11
CA ASN A 466 -19.75 -31.04 22.38
C ASN A 466 -20.71 -30.33 23.32
N PHE A 467 -21.45 -31.09 24.11
CA PHE A 467 -22.30 -30.55 25.15
C PHE A 467 -22.55 -31.56 26.27
N ARG A 468 -23.08 -31.03 27.38
CA ARG A 468 -23.69 -31.80 28.47
C ARG A 468 -25.11 -31.28 28.73
N SER A 469 -25.94 -32.14 29.30
CA SER A 469 -27.31 -31.81 29.71
C SER A 469 -27.51 -32.10 31.19
N LYS A 470 -28.34 -31.29 31.85
CA LYS A 470 -28.81 -31.52 33.22
C LYS A 470 -30.32 -31.53 33.23
N VAL A 471 -30.90 -32.68 33.57
CA VAL A 471 -32.35 -32.89 33.61
C VAL A 471 -32.88 -32.64 35.02
N VAL A 472 -33.90 -31.80 35.14
CA VAL A 472 -34.68 -31.61 36.37
C VAL A 472 -36.15 -31.70 36.01
N ARG A 473 -36.77 -32.86 36.29
CA ARG A 473 -38.12 -33.21 35.81
C ARG A 473 -38.18 -33.07 34.29
N ARG A 474 -38.99 -32.12 33.79
CA ARG A 474 -39.21 -31.83 32.37
C ARG A 474 -38.32 -30.72 31.80
N ILE A 475 -37.49 -30.10 32.63
CA ILE A 475 -36.63 -28.99 32.23
C ILE A 475 -35.22 -29.53 32.04
N VAL A 476 -34.62 -29.25 30.89
CA VAL A 476 -33.24 -29.61 30.58
C VAL A 476 -32.44 -28.35 30.33
N ALA A 477 -31.40 -28.15 31.14
CA ALA A 477 -30.38 -27.14 30.88
C ALA A 477 -29.25 -27.77 30.07
N PHE A 478 -28.91 -27.18 28.93
CA PHE A 478 -27.78 -27.58 28.11
C PHE A 478 -26.59 -26.66 28.34
N THR A 479 -25.39 -27.23 28.34
CA THR A 479 -24.13 -26.48 28.42
C THR A 479 -23.27 -26.88 27.25
N ASP A 480 -23.01 -25.93 26.35
CA ASP A 480 -22.07 -26.07 25.25
C ASP A 480 -20.65 -26.21 25.80
N ARG A 481 -19.92 -27.18 25.24
CA ARG A 481 -18.52 -27.48 25.52
C ARG A 481 -17.73 -27.66 24.22
N SER A 482 -18.27 -27.14 23.13
CA SER A 482 -17.64 -27.21 21.83
C SER A 482 -16.37 -26.38 21.84
N SER A 483 -15.37 -26.85 21.11
CA SER A 483 -14.07 -26.23 21.02
C SER A 483 -13.60 -26.28 19.59
N ASP A 484 -12.70 -25.37 19.26
CA ASP A 484 -12.02 -25.29 17.99
C ASP A 484 -10.52 -25.19 18.30
N SER A 485 -9.70 -25.97 17.60
CA SER A 485 -8.27 -26.09 17.86
C SER A 485 -7.45 -24.97 17.23
N ASP A 486 -7.99 -24.37 16.18
CA ASP A 486 -7.31 -23.47 15.25
C ASP A 486 -8.13 -22.20 14.96
N GLY A 487 -9.40 -22.16 15.37
CA GLY A 487 -10.27 -21.01 15.21
C GLY A 487 -11.21 -20.74 16.39
N SER A 488 -12.37 -20.16 16.08
CA SER A 488 -13.40 -19.78 17.03
C SER A 488 -14.81 -20.13 16.53
N ILE A 489 -15.70 -20.59 17.43
CA ILE A 489 -17.06 -20.98 17.05
C ILE A 489 -17.98 -19.76 16.94
N VAL A 490 -18.33 -19.40 15.71
CA VAL A 490 -19.17 -18.24 15.36
C VAL A 490 -20.67 -18.54 15.34
N SER A 491 -21.08 -19.81 15.17
CA SER A 491 -22.50 -20.18 15.04
C SER A 491 -22.88 -21.47 15.76
N ARG A 492 -24.13 -21.55 16.24
CA ARG A 492 -24.70 -22.70 16.98
C ARG A 492 -26.14 -22.95 16.56
N SER A 493 -26.51 -24.22 16.41
CA SER A 493 -27.88 -24.66 16.13
C SER A 493 -28.20 -25.91 16.93
N TRP A 494 -29.22 -25.81 17.78
CA TRP A 494 -29.74 -26.91 18.59
C TRP A 494 -31.01 -27.47 17.97
N ASN A 495 -31.14 -28.79 17.94
CA ASN A 495 -32.39 -29.51 17.70
C ASN A 495 -32.67 -30.40 18.92
N PHE A 496 -33.79 -30.18 19.60
CA PHE A 496 -34.09 -30.88 20.85
C PHE A 496 -34.74 -32.26 20.68
N GLY A 497 -34.98 -32.70 19.44
CA GLY A 497 -35.56 -34.01 19.12
C GLY A 497 -37.08 -34.09 19.28
N ASP A 498 -37.76 -33.00 19.65
CA ASP A 498 -39.21 -32.87 19.78
C ASP A 498 -39.83 -31.90 18.75
N GLY A 499 -39.05 -31.53 17.74
CA GLY A 499 -39.42 -30.55 16.71
C GLY A 499 -39.09 -29.09 17.05
N LYS A 500 -38.52 -28.81 18.22
CA LYS A 500 -38.06 -27.45 18.59
C LYS A 500 -36.55 -27.28 18.47
N SER A 501 -36.11 -26.03 18.31
CA SER A 501 -34.72 -25.64 18.10
C SER A 501 -34.30 -24.38 18.88
N SER A 502 -33.00 -24.09 18.91
CA SER A 502 -32.44 -22.85 19.49
C SER A 502 -31.10 -22.51 18.87
N THR A 503 -30.70 -21.23 18.88
CA THR A 503 -29.37 -20.75 18.49
C THR A 503 -28.55 -20.20 19.67
N ALA A 504 -29.10 -20.27 20.89
CA ALA A 504 -28.40 -19.78 22.08
C ALA A 504 -27.17 -20.65 22.41
N THR A 505 -26.12 -20.04 22.99
CA THR A 505 -24.90 -20.76 23.37
C THR A 505 -25.16 -21.91 24.34
N SER A 506 -26.06 -21.73 25.31
CA SER A 506 -26.39 -22.77 26.30
C SER A 506 -27.86 -22.64 26.69
N PRO A 507 -28.78 -23.23 25.88
CA PRO A 507 -30.21 -23.06 26.08
C PRO A 507 -30.76 -23.88 27.24
N THR A 508 -31.94 -23.50 27.72
CA THR A 508 -32.80 -24.36 28.53
C THR A 508 -34.03 -24.71 27.71
N HIS A 509 -34.46 -25.98 27.76
CA HIS A 509 -35.64 -26.47 27.05
C HIS A 509 -36.58 -27.23 27.97
N VAL A 510 -37.88 -27.17 27.67
CA VAL A 510 -38.93 -27.84 28.44
C VAL A 510 -39.66 -28.84 27.55
N TYR A 511 -39.59 -30.11 27.94
CA TYR A 511 -40.27 -31.21 27.25
C TYR A 511 -41.70 -31.41 27.78
N SER A 512 -42.67 -31.53 26.88
CA SER A 512 -44.08 -31.71 27.24
C SER A 512 -44.39 -33.15 27.66
N THR A 513 -43.74 -34.12 27.04
CA THR A 513 -43.94 -35.55 27.28
C THR A 513 -42.70 -36.19 27.91
N VAL A 514 -42.92 -37.29 28.64
CA VAL A 514 -41.81 -38.15 29.09
C VAL A 514 -41.37 -39.02 27.92
N GLY A 515 -40.07 -39.32 27.86
CA GLY A 515 -39.49 -40.03 26.72
C GLY A 515 -38.01 -39.75 26.60
N THR A 516 -37.37 -40.42 25.64
CA THR A 516 -35.97 -40.17 25.29
C THR A 516 -35.92 -39.38 23.99
N TYR A 517 -35.23 -38.24 24.00
CA TYR A 517 -35.08 -37.36 22.85
C TYR A 517 -33.62 -37.32 22.40
N ASN A 518 -33.39 -37.46 21.09
CA ASN A 518 -32.06 -37.30 20.50
C ASN A 518 -31.80 -35.81 20.27
N VAL A 519 -31.01 -35.20 21.15
CA VAL A 519 -30.66 -33.78 21.05
C VAL A 519 -29.40 -33.62 20.21
N THR A 520 -29.44 -32.76 19.20
CA THR A 520 -28.31 -32.46 18.32
C THR A 520 -27.86 -31.01 18.51
N LEU A 521 -26.56 -30.79 18.69
CA LEU A 521 -25.90 -29.49 18.58
C LEU A 521 -25.04 -29.50 17.31
N THR A 522 -25.25 -28.54 16.43
CA THR A 522 -24.39 -28.21 15.28
C THR A 522 -23.68 -26.90 15.55
N VAL A 523 -22.37 -26.86 15.33
CA VAL A 523 -21.54 -25.65 15.47
C VAL A 523 -20.82 -25.33 14.16
N THR A 524 -20.56 -24.05 13.90
CA THR A 524 -19.77 -23.54 12.77
C THR A 524 -18.63 -22.68 13.28
N ASP A 525 -17.43 -22.88 12.75
CA ASP A 525 -16.25 -22.06 13.03
C ASP A 525 -16.18 -20.78 12.17
N ASP A 526 -15.18 -19.93 12.43
CA ASP A 526 -14.89 -18.69 11.72
C ASP A 526 -14.38 -18.88 10.29
N ASP A 527 -13.99 -20.10 9.92
CA ASP A 527 -13.58 -20.50 8.58
C ASP A 527 -14.69 -21.26 7.81
N GLY A 528 -15.89 -21.38 8.40
CA GLY A 528 -17.09 -21.94 7.80
C GLY A 528 -17.27 -23.46 7.88
N ALA A 529 -16.35 -24.22 8.50
CA ALA A 529 -16.56 -25.66 8.69
C ALA A 529 -17.54 -25.95 9.83
N THR A 530 -18.16 -27.13 9.78
CA THR A 530 -19.23 -27.49 10.72
C THR A 530 -19.02 -28.87 11.32
N ALA A 531 -19.48 -29.03 12.55
CA ALA A 531 -19.57 -30.33 13.21
C ALA A 531 -20.85 -30.45 14.02
N SER A 532 -21.29 -31.69 14.24
CA SER A 532 -22.48 -31.97 15.03
C SER A 532 -22.25 -33.07 16.04
N LYS A 533 -22.89 -32.94 17.20
CA LYS A 533 -22.99 -34.01 18.20
C LYS A 533 -24.46 -34.27 18.51
N THR A 534 -24.84 -35.54 18.51
CA THR A 534 -26.15 -36.00 19.00
C THR A 534 -25.99 -36.79 20.30
N SER A 535 -26.86 -36.56 21.28
CA SER A 535 -26.90 -37.37 22.50
C SER A 535 -28.33 -37.56 23.02
N PRO A 536 -28.69 -38.77 23.48
CA PRO A 536 -30.02 -39.03 24.02
C PRO A 536 -30.18 -38.35 25.39
N VAL A 537 -31.33 -37.73 25.61
CA VAL A 537 -31.74 -37.16 26.89
C VAL A 537 -33.07 -37.78 27.30
N THR A 538 -33.08 -38.51 28.42
CA THR A 538 -34.28 -39.15 28.95
C THR A 538 -34.98 -38.26 29.95
N ILE A 539 -36.25 -37.96 29.66
CA ILE A 539 -37.16 -37.22 30.52
C ILE A 539 -38.03 -38.23 31.25
N VAL A 540 -37.87 -38.27 32.56
CA VAL A 540 -38.66 -39.09 33.47
C VAL A 540 -39.67 -38.22 34.23
N ARG A 541 -40.64 -38.87 34.88
CA ARG A 541 -41.69 -38.19 35.64
C ARG A 541 -41.14 -37.42 36.84
#